data_AF-A0A5D2WFX0-F1
#
_entry.id   AF-A0A5D2WFX0-F1
#
_cell.length_a   1.000
_cell.length_b   1.000
_cell.length_c   1.000
_cell.angle_alpha   90.00
_cell.angle_beta   90.00
_cell.angle_gamma   90.00
#
_symmetry.space_group_name_H-M   'P 1'
#
loop_
_entity.id
_entity.type
_entity.pdbx_description
1 polymer ?
#
loop_
_entity_poly.entity_id
_entity_poly.type
_entity_poly.pdbx_seq_one_letter_code
_entity_poly.pdbx_strand_id
1 'polypeptide(L)'
;LIDLLRDDFIEKDRSRGIYFTQDWVSMPGVLPIASGGIHVWHMPALTEIFGDEFGRDLALEGNEIIHEAMKWSLELAAVCEVWKAIK
;
A
#
# COMPACT_ATOMS: atom_id res chain seq x y z
N LEU A 1 11.79 2.11 -5.20
CA LEU A 1 12.15 3.25 -4.32
C LEU A 1 11.80 2.96 -2.87
N ILE A 2 10.63 2.42 -2.54
CA ILE A 2 10.28 1.98 -1.18
C ILE A 2 11.32 0.99 -0.64
N ASP A 3 11.74 0.03 -1.46
CA ASP A 3 12.78 -0.97 -1.16
C ASP A 3 14.10 -0.32 -0.75
N LEU A 4 14.49 0.80 -1.41
CA LEU A 4 15.70 1.54 -1.05
C LEU A 4 15.62 2.18 0.34
N LEU A 5 14.41 2.40 0.86
CA LEU A 5 14.20 2.94 2.20
C LEU A 5 14.11 1.84 3.26
N ARG A 6 13.65 0.63 2.92
CA ARG A 6 13.32 -0.42 3.89
C ARG A 6 14.35 -1.55 3.94
N ASP A 7 14.84 -1.99 2.79
CA ASP A 7 15.57 -3.24 2.67
C ASP A 7 17.06 -3.01 2.90
N ASP A 8 17.77 -3.99 3.47
CA ASP A 8 19.21 -3.88 3.71
C ASP A 8 20.04 -4.00 2.43
N PHE A 9 19.52 -4.76 1.45
CA PHE A 9 20.19 -5.00 0.18
C PHE A 9 19.21 -4.95 -0.99
N ILE A 10 19.53 -4.17 -2.01
CA ILE A 10 18.69 -3.95 -3.19
C ILE A 10 19.54 -4.14 -4.45
N GLU A 11 19.15 -5.08 -5.31
CA GLU A 11 19.80 -5.29 -6.60
C GLU A 11 19.52 -4.16 -7.59
N LYS A 12 20.48 -3.94 -8.51
CA LYS A 12 20.29 -3.04 -9.64
C LYS A 12 19.10 -3.48 -10.50
N ASP A 13 18.08 -2.64 -10.55
CA ASP A 13 16.93 -2.80 -11.45
C ASP A 13 16.58 -1.48 -12.15
N ARG A 14 16.95 -1.39 -13.44
CA ARG A 14 16.69 -0.19 -14.25
C ARG A 14 15.21 0.03 -14.56
N SER A 15 14.37 -1.01 -14.50
CA SER A 15 12.93 -0.86 -14.73
C SER A 15 12.24 -0.11 -13.59
N ARG A 16 12.81 -0.21 -12.38
CA ARG A 16 12.33 0.45 -11.15
C ARG A 16 13.13 1.70 -10.79
N GLY A 17 14.03 2.15 -11.68
CA GLY A 17 14.86 3.34 -11.50
C GLY A 17 16.08 3.14 -10.59
N ILE A 18 16.46 1.90 -10.28
CA ILE A 18 17.60 1.57 -9.43
C ILE A 18 18.82 1.34 -10.32
N TYR A 19 19.72 2.32 -10.39
CA TYR A 19 20.87 2.30 -11.31
C TYR A 19 22.07 1.50 -10.80
N PHE A 20 22.19 1.36 -9.48
CA PHE A 20 23.27 0.66 -8.78
C PHE A 20 22.67 -0.29 -7.75
N THR A 21 23.35 -1.42 -7.52
CA THR A 21 23.08 -2.27 -6.36
C THR A 21 23.45 -1.49 -5.11
N GLN A 22 22.57 -1.51 -4.10
CA GLN A 22 22.75 -0.81 -2.83
C GLN A 22 22.78 -1.83 -1.70
N ASP A 23 23.86 -1.78 -0.90
CA ASP A 23 24.00 -2.49 0.37
C ASP A 23 24.07 -1.44 1.47
N TRP A 24 23.16 -1.50 2.44
CA TRP A 24 23.04 -0.55 3.55
C TRP A 24 23.77 -1.02 4.81
N VAL A 25 24.38 -2.21 4.80
CA VAL A 25 25.27 -2.71 5.85
C VAL A 25 24.61 -2.63 7.25
N SER A 26 23.39 -3.16 7.34
CA SER A 26 22.56 -3.21 8.54
C SER A 26 22.14 -1.84 9.09
N MET A 27 22.19 -0.79 8.27
CA MET A 27 21.58 0.49 8.63
C MET A 27 20.06 0.31 8.82
N PRO A 28 19.45 0.84 9.90
CA PRO A 28 18.02 0.74 10.11
C PRO A 28 17.23 1.35 8.93
N GLY A 29 16.22 0.63 8.45
CA GLY A 29 15.30 1.11 7.44
C GLY A 29 14.45 2.29 7.91
N VAL A 30 13.92 3.03 6.94
CA VAL A 30 13.01 4.16 7.11
C VAL A 30 11.59 3.73 6.76
N LEU A 31 10.63 4.06 7.62
CA LEU A 31 9.21 3.82 7.34
C LEU A 31 8.70 4.80 6.25
N PRO A 32 8.31 4.33 5.06
CA PRO A 32 7.70 5.18 4.05
C PRO A 32 6.27 5.56 4.49
N ILE A 33 5.87 6.78 4.16
CA ILE A 33 4.55 7.30 4.47
C ILE A 33 3.80 7.59 3.18
N ALA A 34 2.66 6.92 2.99
CA ALA A 34 1.69 7.29 1.98
C ALA A 34 0.78 8.39 2.53
N SER A 35 0.66 9.51 1.81
CA SER A 35 -0.16 10.66 2.22
C SER A 35 -0.62 11.47 1.00
N GLY A 36 -1.64 12.31 1.21
CA GLY A 36 -2.22 13.20 0.21
C GLY A 36 -3.38 12.58 -0.57
N GLY A 37 -4.60 13.12 -0.39
CA GLY A 37 -5.77 12.70 -1.18
C GLY A 37 -6.26 11.25 -0.93
N ILE A 38 -5.83 10.60 0.15
CA ILE A 38 -6.19 9.22 0.46
C ILE A 38 -7.57 9.14 1.13
N HIS A 39 -8.42 8.23 0.67
CA HIS A 39 -9.68 7.85 1.32
C HIS A 39 -9.83 6.33 1.34
N VAL A 40 -10.94 5.84 1.90
CA VAL A 40 -11.14 4.42 2.24
C VAL A 40 -10.99 3.46 1.06
N TRP A 41 -11.45 3.84 -0.12
CA TRP A 41 -11.31 3.04 -1.34
C TRP A 41 -9.85 2.83 -1.80
N HIS A 42 -8.88 3.58 -1.28
CA HIS A 42 -7.45 3.35 -1.56
C HIS A 42 -6.83 2.30 -0.64
N MET A 43 -7.49 1.89 0.44
CA MET A 43 -6.88 1.00 1.44
C MET A 43 -6.37 -0.31 0.87
N PRO A 44 -7.09 -1.05 0.00
CA PRO A 44 -6.58 -2.31 -0.53
C PRO A 44 -5.31 -2.12 -1.37
N ALA A 45 -5.28 -1.09 -2.23
CA ALA A 45 -4.09 -0.77 -3.01
C ALA A 45 -2.92 -0.30 -2.13
N LEU A 46 -3.18 0.49 -1.08
CA LEU A 46 -2.15 0.92 -0.15
C LEU A 46 -1.57 -0.25 0.66
N THR A 47 -2.41 -1.18 1.10
CA THR A 47 -1.96 -2.39 1.79
C THR A 47 -1.18 -3.31 0.84
N GLU A 48 -1.61 -3.45 -0.42
CA GLU A 48 -0.88 -4.22 -1.43
C GLU A 48 0.51 -3.62 -1.71
N ILE A 49 0.64 -2.29 -1.77
CA ILE A 49 1.89 -1.61 -2.14
C ILE A 49 2.84 -1.46 -0.94
N PHE A 50 2.32 -1.17 0.26
CA PHE A 50 3.14 -0.76 1.41
C PHE A 50 3.05 -1.69 2.62
N GLY A 51 2.04 -2.56 2.67
CA GLY A 51 1.77 -3.43 3.80
C GLY A 51 2.67 -4.66 3.84
N ASP A 52 2.49 -5.45 4.89
CA ASP A 52 3.06 -6.80 4.99
C ASP A 52 2.25 -7.77 4.12
N GLU A 53 2.86 -8.85 3.63
CA GLU A 53 2.15 -9.83 2.80
C GLU A 53 1.15 -10.66 3.63
N PHE A 54 -0.13 -10.62 3.26
CA PHE A 54 -1.22 -11.33 3.97
C PHE A 54 -1.81 -12.51 3.17
N GLY A 55 -1.20 -12.89 2.04
CA GLY A 55 -1.59 -14.08 1.26
C GLY A 55 -2.92 -13.99 0.52
N ARG A 56 -3.48 -12.79 0.36
CA ARG A 56 -4.69 -12.51 -0.46
C ARG A 56 -4.35 -11.53 -1.56
N ASP A 57 -5.02 -11.64 -2.70
CA ASP A 57 -4.85 -10.71 -3.80
C ASP A 57 -5.74 -9.47 -3.57
N LEU A 58 -5.17 -8.42 -2.95
CA LEU A 58 -5.93 -7.21 -2.65
C LEU A 58 -6.19 -6.35 -3.89
N ALA A 59 -5.43 -6.56 -4.97
CA ALA A 59 -5.67 -5.91 -6.24
C ALA A 59 -6.98 -6.41 -6.89
N LEU A 60 -7.30 -7.69 -6.72
CA LEU A 60 -8.54 -8.30 -7.23
C LEU A 60 -9.70 -8.24 -6.22
N GLU A 61 -9.42 -8.55 -4.96
CA GLU A 61 -10.47 -8.78 -3.95
C GLU A 61 -10.76 -7.54 -3.08
N GLY A 62 -9.93 -6.50 -3.17
CA GLY A 62 -9.91 -5.35 -2.28
C GLY A 62 -11.26 -4.65 -2.07
N ASN A 63 -11.95 -4.37 -3.17
CA ASN A 63 -13.25 -3.67 -3.11
C ASN A 63 -14.34 -4.52 -2.47
N GLU A 64 -14.33 -5.83 -2.72
CA GLU A 64 -15.30 -6.75 -2.12
C GLU A 64 -15.11 -6.83 -0.60
N ILE A 65 -13.86 -6.80 -0.12
CA ILE A 65 -13.56 -6.74 1.32
C ILE A 65 -14.19 -5.49 1.95
N ILE A 66 -14.06 -4.33 1.30
CA ILE A 66 -14.66 -3.10 1.80
C ILE A 66 -16.18 -3.22 1.81
N HIS A 67 -16.78 -3.73 0.73
CA HIS A 67 -18.23 -3.93 0.65
C HIS A 67 -18.76 -4.90 1.73
N GLU A 68 -18.05 -6.00 2.00
CA GLU A 68 -18.40 -6.91 3.08
C GLU A 68 -18.28 -6.22 4.45
N ALA A 69 -17.21 -5.46 4.69
CA ALA A 69 -17.02 -4.74 5.95
C ALA A 69 -18.08 -3.65 6.19
N MET A 70 -18.57 -2.97 5.13
CA MET A 70 -19.64 -1.97 5.21
C MET A 70 -20.94 -2.53 5.80
N LYS A 71 -21.19 -3.84 5.72
CA LYS A 71 -22.39 -4.46 6.29
C LYS A 71 -22.42 -4.43 7.82
N TRP A 72 -21.26 -4.23 8.46
CA TRP A 72 -21.09 -4.36 9.91
C TRP A 72 -20.51 -3.08 10.56
N SER A 73 -20.04 -2.12 9.77
CA SER A 73 -19.59 -0.80 10.25
C SER A 73 -20.34 0.31 9.54
N LEU A 74 -21.18 1.01 10.31
CA LEU A 74 -21.97 2.15 9.81
C LEU A 74 -21.07 3.33 9.44
N GLU A 75 -19.98 3.53 10.18
CA GLU A 75 -18.98 4.56 9.92
C GLU A 75 -18.28 4.32 8.59
N LEU A 76 -17.87 3.07 8.34
CA LEU A 76 -17.28 2.67 7.07
C LEU A 76 -18.25 2.88 5.92
N ALA A 77 -19.50 2.43 6.07
CA ALA A 77 -20.53 2.62 5.05
C ALA A 77 -20.74 4.10 4.71
N ALA A 78 -20.83 4.97 5.72
CA ALA A 78 -20.99 6.41 5.51
C ALA A 78 -19.80 7.03 4.77
N VAL A 79 -18.56 6.70 5.14
CA VAL A 79 -17.36 7.21 4.46
C VAL A 79 -17.27 6.69 3.03
N CYS A 80 -17.57 5.42 2.80
CA CYS A 80 -17.62 4.82 1.47
C CYS A 80 -18.59 5.56 0.55
N GLU A 81 -19.78 5.92 1.04
CA GLU A 81 -20.77 6.68 0.27
C GLU A 81 -20.31 8.08 -0.12
N VAL A 82 -19.58 8.78 0.78
CA VAL A 82 -19.07 10.14 0.53
C VAL A 82 -18.01 10.15 -0.57
N TRP A 83 -17.09 9.17 -0.55
CA TRP A 83 -15.90 9.20 -1.41
C TRP A 83 -15.98 8.31 -2.66
N LYS A 84 -17.09 7.59 -2.89
CA LYS A 84 -17.23 6.64 -4.02
C LYS A 84 -17.01 7.22 -5.43
N ALA A 85 -17.23 8.53 -5.60
CA ALA A 85 -17.10 9.20 -6.90
C ALA A 85 -15.70 9.79 -7.14
N ILE A 86 -14.83 9.72 -6.15
CA ILE A 86 -13.48 10.28 -6.19
C ILE A 86 -12.52 9.12 -6.45
N LYS A 87 -11.72 9.28 -7.49
CA LYS A 87 -10.71 8.33 -7.95
C LYS A 87 -9.32 8.78 -7.52
#